data_AF-A0A336KVB2-F1
#
_entry.id   AF-A0A336KVB2-F1
#
_cell.length_a   1.000
_cell.length_b   1.000
_cell.length_c   1.000
_cell.angle_alpha   90.00
_cell.angle_beta   90.00
_cell.angle_gamma   90.00
#
_symmetry.space_group_name_H-M   'P 1'
#
loop_
_entity.id
_entity.type
_entity.pdbx_description
1 polymer ?
#
loop_
_entity_poly.entity_id
_entity_poly.type
_entity_poly.pdbx_seq_one_letter_code
_entity_poly.pdbx_strand_id
1 'polypeptide(L)'
;MRPDPGLRPVSESLRAVSDRDENLHDVLQMLISLLSENPSVMVPSFDAKNGIRTVFKLLTSESHIIRLQSLKLLGFFLSRSTHKRKYDVMSPNNLYTLLAEKLLMHEETISLSTYNVIYEIMTEHLSLQIMHSKHQEPEAHLRLENPKVKKLFLTDLMILCNNNRDNRRTVLQMSVWQEWLISLAYIHPKSFIRRI
;
A
#
# COMPACT_ATOMS: atom_id res chain seq x y z
N MET A 1 42.18 31.41 14.00
CA MET A 1 41.85 30.29 13.10
C MET A 1 40.36 30.33 12.83
N ARG A 2 39.92 30.47 11.57
CA ARG A 2 38.50 30.34 11.21
C ARG A 2 38.18 28.84 11.14
N PRO A 3 37.05 28.37 11.69
CA PRO A 3 36.64 26.99 11.52
C PRO A 3 36.36 26.73 10.04
N ASP A 4 36.84 25.58 9.56
CA ASP A 4 36.67 25.10 8.20
C ASP A 4 35.17 24.93 7.88
N PRO A 5 34.61 25.58 6.83
CA PRO A 5 33.18 25.48 6.50
C PRO A 5 32.75 24.10 5.97
N GLY A 6 33.69 23.17 5.76
CA GLY A 6 33.49 21.97 4.94
C GLY A 6 33.01 20.69 5.64
N LEU A 7 32.98 20.62 6.97
CA LEU A 7 32.63 19.38 7.69
C LEU A 7 31.57 19.65 8.74
N ARG A 8 30.30 19.62 8.32
CA ARG A 8 29.21 19.49 9.29
C ARG A 8 29.42 18.17 10.05
N PRO A 9 29.38 18.18 11.40
CA PRO A 9 29.48 16.96 12.18
C PRO A 9 28.48 15.91 11.69
N VAL A 10 28.91 14.64 11.64
CA VAL A 10 28.05 13.51 11.24
C VAL A 10 26.77 13.49 12.08
N SER A 11 26.83 13.87 13.36
CA SER A 11 25.67 14.01 14.25
C SER A 11 24.66 15.07 13.79
N GLU A 12 25.11 16.20 13.25
CA GLU A 12 24.22 17.23 12.69
C GLU A 12 23.59 16.79 11.37
N SER A 13 24.34 16.03 10.56
CA SER A 13 23.83 15.45 9.32
C SER A 13 22.78 14.36 9.59
N LEU A 14 23.03 13.47 10.57
CA LEU A 14 22.08 12.45 11.02
C LEU A 14 20.82 13.07 11.62
N ARG A 15 20.98 14.13 12.44
CA ARG A 15 19.84 14.87 12.99
C ARG A 15 19.01 15.53 11.90
N ALA A 16 19.64 16.19 10.91
CA ALA A 16 18.94 16.80 9.79
C ALA A 16 18.21 15.79 8.90
N VAL A 17 18.70 14.54 8.80
CA VAL A 17 17.99 13.45 8.12
C VAL A 17 16.80 12.96 8.95
N SER A 18 16.98 12.75 10.26
CA SER A 18 15.89 12.39 11.18
C SER A 18 14.77 13.42 11.18
N ASP A 19 15.12 14.71 11.30
CA ASP A 19 14.17 15.82 11.30
C ASP A 19 13.43 15.93 9.95
N ARG A 20 14.06 15.57 8.82
CA ARG A 20 13.41 15.54 7.51
C ARG A 20 12.35 14.45 7.42
N ASP A 21 12.63 13.27 7.94
CA ASP A 21 11.71 12.15 7.93
C ASP A 21 10.52 12.38 8.87
N GLU A 22 10.74 12.96 10.06
CA GLU A 22 9.65 13.34 10.97
C GLU A 22 8.73 14.40 10.33
N ASN A 23 9.30 15.45 9.75
CA ASN A 23 8.51 16.46 9.04
C ASN A 23 7.70 15.86 7.88
N LEU A 24 8.27 14.91 7.15
CA LEU A 24 7.58 14.25 6.04
C LEU A 24 6.49 13.30 6.54
N HIS A 25 6.71 12.60 7.64
CA HIS A 25 5.71 11.77 8.30
C HIS A 25 4.48 12.60 8.68
N ASP A 26 4.68 13.74 9.34
CA ASP A 26 3.60 14.63 9.76
C ASP A 26 2.82 15.19 8.57
N VAL A 27 3.52 15.58 7.50
CA VAL A 27 2.88 16.04 6.25
C VAL A 27 2.04 14.93 5.62
N LEU A 28 2.54 13.70 5.57
CA LEU A 28 1.78 12.56 5.04
C LEU A 28 0.56 12.25 5.90
N GLN A 29 0.70 12.29 7.23
CA GLN A 29 -0.41 12.09 8.16
C GLN A 29 -1.48 13.18 8.00
N MET A 30 -1.07 14.44 7.85
CA MET A 30 -1.97 15.56 7.57
C MET A 30 -2.72 15.36 6.24
N LEU A 31 -2.02 14.96 5.17
CA LEU A 31 -2.65 14.68 3.88
C LEU A 31 -3.66 13.54 3.96
N ILE A 32 -3.36 12.48 4.73
CA ILE A 32 -4.29 11.37 4.98
C ILE A 32 -5.55 11.88 5.70
N SER A 33 -5.39 12.67 6.76
CA SER A 33 -6.53 13.25 7.50
C SER A 33 -7.40 14.13 6.59
N LEU A 34 -6.78 15.05 5.85
CA LEU A 34 -7.48 15.93 4.92
C LEU A 34 -8.23 15.14 3.84
N LEU A 35 -7.60 14.11 3.27
CA LEU A 35 -8.19 13.26 2.25
C LEU A 35 -9.36 12.42 2.80
N SER A 36 -9.26 11.96 4.05
CA SER A 36 -10.33 11.22 4.73
C SER A 36 -11.55 12.11 4.99
N GLU A 37 -11.32 13.34 5.45
CA GLU A 37 -12.37 14.30 5.83
C GLU A 37 -13.02 14.97 4.62
N ASN A 38 -12.24 15.30 3.58
CA ASN A 38 -12.67 16.12 2.45
C ASN A 38 -12.38 15.46 1.08
N PRO A 39 -12.86 14.23 0.81
CA PRO A 39 -12.48 13.47 -0.37
C PRO A 39 -12.86 14.13 -1.70
N SER A 40 -14.00 14.84 -1.75
CA SER A 40 -14.49 15.52 -2.96
C SER A 40 -13.54 16.59 -3.49
N VAL A 41 -12.79 17.25 -2.60
CA VAL A 41 -11.80 18.28 -2.94
C VAL A 41 -10.40 17.67 -3.07
N MET A 42 -10.06 16.78 -2.15
CA MET A 42 -8.71 16.26 -2.04
C MET A 42 -8.37 15.26 -3.15
N VAL A 43 -9.30 14.40 -3.59
CA VAL A 43 -9.03 13.43 -4.68
C VAL A 43 -8.67 14.14 -6.00
N PRO A 44 -9.47 15.11 -6.51
CA PRO A 44 -9.10 15.83 -7.73
C PRO A 44 -7.80 16.65 -7.59
N SER A 45 -7.60 17.29 -6.43
CA SER A 45 -6.40 18.10 -6.17
C SER A 45 -5.14 17.23 -6.14
N PHE A 46 -5.22 16.07 -5.50
CA PHE A 46 -4.13 15.09 -5.43
C PHE A 46 -3.74 14.60 -6.83
N ASP A 47 -4.73 14.27 -7.67
CA ASP A 47 -4.50 13.89 -9.07
C ASP A 47 -3.82 15.00 -9.87
N ALA A 48 -4.35 16.22 -9.81
CA ALA A 48 -3.84 17.37 -10.55
C ALA A 48 -2.38 17.70 -10.20
N LYS A 49 -1.93 17.30 -9.00
CA LYS A 49 -0.56 17.50 -8.51
C LYS A 49 0.34 16.28 -8.68
N ASN A 50 -0.07 15.29 -9.49
CA ASN A 50 0.66 14.04 -9.70
C ASN A 50 0.90 13.26 -8.39
N GLY A 51 -0.07 13.27 -7.46
CA GLY A 51 0.07 12.66 -6.14
C GLY A 51 0.46 11.19 -6.18
N ILE A 52 -0.05 10.43 -7.15
CA ILE A 52 0.32 9.01 -7.37
C ILE A 52 1.80 8.85 -7.67
N ARG A 53 2.37 9.69 -8.55
CA ARG A 53 3.81 9.67 -8.83
C ARG A 53 4.62 9.96 -7.56
N THR A 54 4.15 10.90 -6.73
CA THR A 54 4.80 11.23 -5.45
C THR A 54 4.76 10.04 -4.50
N VAL A 55 3.61 9.37 -4.34
CA VAL A 55 3.50 8.14 -3.55
C VAL A 55 4.53 7.10 -3.98
N PHE A 56 4.61 6.78 -5.28
CA PHE A 56 5.54 5.77 -5.77
C PHE A 56 7.02 6.14 -5.59
N LYS A 57 7.35 7.44 -5.57
CA LYS A 57 8.69 7.91 -5.17
C LYS A 57 8.94 7.72 -3.68
N LEU A 58 7.96 8.03 -2.84
CA LEU A 58 8.11 7.89 -1.39
C LEU A 58 8.14 6.43 -0.91
N LEU A 59 7.56 5.51 -1.69
CA LEU A 59 7.71 4.06 -1.46
C LEU A 59 9.17 3.58 -1.60
N THR A 60 10.08 4.35 -2.21
CA THR A 60 11.52 4.02 -2.23
C THR A 60 12.29 4.65 -1.07
N SER A 61 11.64 5.33 -0.13
CA SER A 61 12.32 5.90 1.04
C SER A 61 12.98 4.81 1.88
N GLU A 62 14.16 5.09 2.45
CA GLU A 62 14.82 4.20 3.42
C GLU A 62 14.03 4.10 4.73
N SER A 63 13.27 5.16 5.05
CA SER A 63 12.41 5.22 6.22
C SER A 63 11.15 4.37 6.04
N HIS A 64 11.03 3.30 6.84
CA HIS A 64 9.90 2.39 6.80
C HIS A 64 8.57 3.09 7.08
N ILE A 65 8.56 4.02 8.04
CA ILE A 65 7.35 4.77 8.38
C ILE A 65 6.88 5.65 7.23
N ILE A 66 7.80 6.27 6.46
CA ILE A 66 7.46 7.03 5.25
C ILE A 66 6.86 6.13 4.19
N ARG A 67 7.43 4.93 3.97
CA ARG A 67 6.87 3.95 3.03
C ARG A 67 5.45 3.53 3.43
N LEU A 68 5.24 3.20 4.71
CA LEU A 68 3.93 2.81 5.24
C LEU A 68 2.89 3.93 5.11
N GLN A 69 3.25 5.17 5.45
CA GLN A 69 2.35 6.31 5.33
C GLN A 69 2.03 6.64 3.87
N SER A 70 3.01 6.51 2.97
CA SER A 70 2.80 6.70 1.53
C SER A 70 1.86 5.65 0.95
N LEU A 71 2.01 4.39 1.39
CA LEU A 71 1.10 3.31 1.03
C LEU A 71 -0.31 3.55 1.58
N LYS A 72 -0.41 4.02 2.83
CA LYS A 72 -1.69 4.38 3.45
C LYS A 72 -2.40 5.50 2.69
N LEU A 73 -1.66 6.54 2.29
CA LEU A 73 -2.18 7.66 1.48
C LEU A 73 -2.73 7.18 0.14
N LEU A 74 -2.04 6.24 -0.53
CA LEU A 74 -2.56 5.57 -1.72
C LEU A 74 -3.87 4.85 -1.43
N GLY A 75 -3.95 4.14 -0.31
CA GLY A 75 -5.15 3.44 0.12
C GLY A 75 -6.35 4.35 0.31
N PHE A 76 -6.18 5.48 1.00
CA PHE A 76 -7.23 6.49 1.14
C PHE A 76 -7.64 7.09 -0.21
N PHE A 77 -6.67 7.40 -1.07
CA PHE A 77 -6.99 7.93 -2.41
C PHE A 77 -7.83 6.93 -3.20
N LEU A 78 -7.44 5.66 -3.20
CA LEU A 78 -8.15 4.61 -3.92
C LEU A 78 -9.53 4.34 -3.30
N SER A 79 -9.67 4.24 -1.98
CA SER A 79 -10.97 3.97 -1.33
C SER A 79 -11.98 5.09 -1.55
N ARG A 80 -11.52 6.34 -1.69
CA ARG A 80 -12.37 7.52 -1.95
C ARG A 80 -12.58 7.84 -3.43
N SER A 81 -11.91 7.13 -4.33
CA SER A 81 -12.00 7.33 -5.78
C SER A 81 -13.12 6.51 -6.42
N THR A 82 -13.70 7.03 -7.51
CA THR A 82 -14.66 6.26 -8.32
C THR A 82 -13.97 5.05 -8.98
N HIS A 83 -14.74 3.99 -9.29
CA HIS A 83 -14.18 2.80 -9.93
C HIS A 83 -13.41 3.10 -11.23
N LYS A 84 -13.97 3.98 -12.07
CA LYS A 84 -13.30 4.44 -13.30
C LYS A 84 -11.95 5.09 -12.98
N ARG A 85 -11.89 5.94 -11.96
CA ARG A 85 -10.66 6.62 -11.56
C ARG A 85 -9.61 5.64 -11.05
N LYS A 86 -9.98 4.69 -10.17
CA LYS A 86 -9.06 3.66 -9.67
C LYS A 86 -8.43 2.90 -10.84
N TYR A 87 -9.25 2.51 -11.82
CA TYR A 87 -8.78 1.81 -13.03
C TYR A 87 -7.87 2.67 -13.89
N ASP A 88 -8.28 3.91 -14.22
CA ASP A 88 -7.54 4.81 -15.10
C ASP A 88 -6.18 5.22 -14.48
N VAL A 89 -6.09 5.28 -13.16
CA VAL A 89 -4.85 5.63 -12.44
C VAL A 89 -3.91 4.43 -12.31
N MET A 90 -4.41 3.27 -11.87
CA MET A 90 -3.55 2.15 -11.48
C MET A 90 -3.24 1.16 -12.61
N SER A 91 -4.06 1.10 -13.66
CA SER A 91 -3.86 0.14 -14.76
C SER A 91 -2.72 0.53 -15.71
N PRO A 92 -2.55 1.82 -16.09
CA PRO A 92 -1.42 2.22 -16.93
C PRO A 92 -0.07 1.92 -16.24
N ASN A 93 0.97 1.67 -17.03
CA ASN A 93 2.35 1.45 -16.56
C ASN A 93 2.52 0.32 -15.53
N ASN A 94 1.57 -0.62 -15.44
CA ASN A 94 1.61 -1.75 -14.50
C ASN A 94 1.84 -1.31 -13.04
N LEU A 95 1.16 -0.25 -12.58
CA LEU A 95 1.39 0.29 -11.24
C LEU A 95 1.09 -0.72 -10.11
N TYR A 96 0.22 -1.72 -10.34
CA TYR A 96 0.04 -2.83 -9.38
C TYR A 96 1.32 -3.66 -9.21
N THR A 97 1.96 -4.04 -10.31
CA THR A 97 3.23 -4.79 -10.29
C THR A 97 4.35 -3.94 -9.71
N LEU A 98 4.46 -2.67 -10.12
CA LEU A 98 5.44 -1.75 -9.59
C LEU A 98 5.25 -1.54 -8.08
N LEU A 99 4.01 -1.46 -7.59
CA LEU A 99 3.72 -1.30 -6.16
C LEU A 99 4.27 -2.50 -5.40
N ALA A 100 4.00 -3.70 -5.92
CA ALA A 100 4.47 -4.95 -5.34
C ALA A 100 6.01 -5.00 -5.28
N GLU A 101 6.71 -4.61 -6.35
CA GLU A 101 8.19 -4.50 -6.38
C GLU A 101 8.73 -3.51 -5.34
N LYS A 102 8.08 -2.34 -5.19
CA LYS A 102 8.53 -1.29 -4.26
C LYS A 102 8.37 -1.68 -2.80
N LEU A 103 7.36 -2.48 -2.47
CA LEU A 103 7.14 -2.95 -1.10
C LEU A 103 8.27 -3.87 -0.60
N LEU A 104 8.97 -4.56 -1.50
CA LEU A 104 10.07 -5.47 -1.18
C LEU A 104 11.46 -4.87 -1.43
N MET A 105 11.55 -3.59 -1.81
CA MET A 105 12.83 -2.96 -2.15
C MET A 105 13.81 -2.89 -0.97
N HIS A 106 13.29 -2.68 0.24
CA HIS A 106 14.08 -2.45 1.46
C HIS A 106 13.86 -3.53 2.54
N GLU A 107 13.04 -4.54 2.24
CA GLU A 107 12.62 -5.57 3.18
C GLU A 107 12.71 -6.94 2.51
N GLU A 108 13.46 -7.87 3.12
CA GLU A 108 13.49 -9.26 2.65
C GLU A 108 12.12 -9.92 2.80
N THR A 109 11.36 -9.53 3.84
CA THR A 109 10.04 -10.07 4.16
C THR A 109 9.02 -8.97 4.42
N ILE A 110 7.75 -9.22 4.08
CA ILE A 110 6.64 -8.31 4.35
C ILE A 110 6.43 -8.24 5.87
N SER A 111 6.72 -7.07 6.46
CA SER A 111 6.41 -6.84 7.88
C SER A 111 4.90 -6.86 8.16
N LEU A 112 4.52 -7.11 9.42
CA LEU A 112 3.12 -7.11 9.85
C LEU A 112 2.42 -5.77 9.57
N SER A 113 3.10 -4.64 9.77
CA SER A 113 2.54 -3.32 9.48
C SER A 113 2.36 -3.08 7.98
N THR A 114 3.30 -3.53 7.15
CA THR A 114 3.15 -3.49 5.69
C THR A 114 1.94 -4.33 5.26
N TYR A 115 1.81 -5.54 5.80
CA TYR A 115 0.65 -6.40 5.58
C TYR A 115 -0.67 -5.74 5.99
N ASN A 116 -0.73 -5.12 7.18
CA ASN A 116 -1.95 -4.49 7.67
C ASN A 116 -2.43 -3.37 6.73
N VAL A 117 -1.54 -2.50 6.27
CA VAL A 117 -1.92 -1.45 5.31
C VAL A 117 -2.43 -2.04 4.00
N ILE A 118 -1.79 -3.10 3.51
CA ILE A 118 -2.24 -3.83 2.31
C ILE A 118 -3.63 -4.42 2.52
N TYR A 119 -3.86 -5.05 3.66
CA TYR A 119 -5.15 -5.61 4.04
C TYR A 119 -6.25 -4.53 4.05
N GLU A 120 -5.98 -3.38 4.66
CA GLU A 120 -6.95 -2.28 4.69
C GLU A 120 -7.23 -1.70 3.30
N ILE A 121 -6.23 -1.61 2.41
CA ILE A 121 -6.44 -1.21 1.00
C ILE A 121 -7.37 -2.21 0.31
N MET A 122 -7.16 -3.49 0.56
CA MET A 122 -7.93 -4.58 -0.06
C MET A 122 -9.37 -4.65 0.42
N THR A 123 -9.61 -4.36 1.69
CA THR A 123 -10.95 -4.30 2.28
C THR A 123 -11.62 -2.93 2.10
N GLU A 124 -10.84 -1.92 1.71
CA GLU A 124 -11.24 -0.50 1.68
C GLU A 124 -11.64 0.06 3.06
N HIS A 125 -11.28 -0.63 4.15
CA HIS A 125 -11.49 -0.20 5.53
C HIS A 125 -10.20 0.31 6.15
N LEU A 126 -9.87 1.57 5.84
CA LEU A 126 -8.62 2.21 6.23
C LEU A 126 -8.72 2.85 7.62
N SER A 127 -7.81 2.48 8.53
CA SER A 127 -7.54 3.27 9.72
C SER A 127 -6.63 4.47 9.42
N LEU A 128 -6.79 5.56 10.18
CA LEU A 128 -5.95 6.77 10.05
C LEU A 128 -4.51 6.55 10.51
N GLN A 129 -4.26 5.58 11.40
CA GLN A 129 -2.96 5.30 11.99
C GLN A 129 -2.33 4.03 11.41
N ILE A 130 -1.03 3.84 11.59
CA ILE A 130 -0.39 2.58 11.25
C ILE A 130 -0.75 1.53 12.31
N MET A 131 -1.27 0.39 11.86
CA MET A 131 -1.62 -0.71 12.73
C MET A 131 -0.42 -1.63 12.92
N HIS A 132 -0.04 -1.87 14.17
CA HIS A 132 1.06 -2.77 14.55
C HIS A 132 0.59 -4.08 15.17
N SER A 133 -0.70 -4.17 15.52
CA SER A 133 -1.36 -5.41 15.93
C SER A 133 -2.09 -6.05 14.76
N LYS A 134 -2.41 -7.34 14.89
CA LYS A 134 -3.26 -8.02 13.90
C LYS A 134 -4.63 -7.37 13.84
N HIS A 135 -5.19 -7.22 12.63
CA HIS A 135 -6.59 -6.83 12.46
C HIS A 135 -7.53 -7.93 12.99
N GLN A 136 -8.72 -7.53 13.43
CA GLN A 136 -9.81 -8.47 13.63
C GLN A 136 -10.17 -9.12 12.29
N GLU A 137 -10.62 -10.38 12.33
CA GLU A 137 -11.06 -11.08 11.13
C GLU A 137 -12.17 -10.29 10.44
N PRO A 138 -12.14 -10.12 9.10
CA PRO A 138 -13.23 -9.45 8.41
C PRO A 138 -14.49 -10.27 8.57
N GLU A 139 -15.60 -9.56 8.70
CA GLU A 139 -16.89 -10.19 8.78
C GLU A 139 -17.16 -10.97 7.49
N ALA A 140 -17.70 -12.19 7.60
CA ALA A 140 -17.85 -13.14 6.48
C ALA A 140 -18.66 -12.61 5.27
N HIS A 141 -19.32 -11.47 5.42
CA HIS A 141 -20.13 -10.81 4.39
C HIS A 141 -19.42 -9.64 3.70
N LEU A 142 -18.12 -9.41 3.94
CA LEU A 142 -17.33 -8.37 3.29
C LEU A 142 -17.23 -8.65 1.79
N ARG A 143 -18.21 -8.16 1.03
CA ARG A 143 -18.26 -8.30 -0.42
C ARG A 143 -17.13 -7.49 -1.04
N LEU A 144 -16.32 -8.15 -1.85
CA LEU A 144 -15.26 -7.50 -2.60
C LEU A 144 -15.87 -6.57 -3.66
N GLU A 145 -15.96 -5.28 -3.35
CA GLU A 145 -16.15 -4.28 -4.40
C GLU A 145 -14.98 -4.38 -5.39
N ASN A 146 -15.29 -4.57 -6.67
CA ASN A 146 -14.34 -4.73 -7.77
C ASN A 146 -13.35 -5.92 -7.65
N PRO A 147 -13.82 -7.15 -7.88
CA PRO A 147 -12.99 -8.36 -7.79
C PRO A 147 -11.84 -8.40 -8.80
N LYS A 148 -11.89 -7.65 -9.91
CA LYS A 148 -10.83 -7.67 -10.94
C LYS A 148 -9.55 -6.94 -10.49
N VAL A 149 -9.69 -5.73 -9.97
CA VAL A 149 -8.57 -4.93 -9.44
C VAL A 149 -7.93 -5.65 -8.25
N LYS A 150 -8.79 -6.11 -7.32
CA LYS A 150 -8.36 -6.86 -6.15
C LYS A 150 -7.65 -8.16 -6.55
N LYS A 151 -8.18 -8.91 -7.52
CA LYS A 151 -7.51 -10.11 -8.05
C LYS A 151 -6.15 -9.81 -8.67
N LEU A 152 -6.01 -8.73 -9.45
CA LEU A 152 -4.73 -8.40 -10.08
C LEU A 152 -3.67 -8.06 -9.04
N PHE A 153 -4.01 -7.19 -8.10
CA PHE A 153 -3.12 -6.81 -7.00
C PHE A 153 -2.74 -8.02 -6.12
N LEU A 154 -3.71 -8.88 -5.79
CA LEU A 154 -3.46 -10.13 -5.07
C LEU A 154 -2.56 -11.09 -5.84
N THR A 155 -2.76 -11.21 -7.16
CA THR A 155 -1.96 -12.09 -8.02
C THR A 155 -0.50 -11.64 -8.02
N ASP A 156 -0.26 -10.34 -8.23
CA ASP A 156 1.10 -9.77 -8.25
C ASP A 156 1.78 -9.90 -6.87
N LEU A 157 1.05 -9.63 -5.79
CA LEU A 157 1.57 -9.80 -4.42
C LEU A 157 1.87 -11.27 -4.11
N MET A 158 1.02 -12.20 -4.54
CA MET A 158 1.26 -13.64 -4.38
C MET A 158 2.45 -14.12 -5.20
N ILE A 159 2.65 -13.65 -6.42
CA ILE A 159 3.83 -13.99 -7.24
C ILE A 159 5.11 -13.60 -6.49
N LEU A 160 5.14 -12.43 -5.87
CA LEU A 160 6.27 -12.00 -5.07
C LEU A 160 6.43 -12.79 -3.78
N CYS A 161 5.33 -13.15 -3.11
CA CYS A 161 5.37 -14.02 -1.95
C CYS A 161 5.81 -15.44 -2.32
N ASN A 162 5.50 -15.93 -3.53
CA ASN A 162 5.77 -17.32 -3.91
C ASN A 162 7.27 -17.66 -3.94
N ASN A 163 8.15 -16.67 -3.99
CA ASN A 163 9.60 -16.88 -3.92
C ASN A 163 10.18 -16.75 -2.50
N ASN A 164 9.38 -16.38 -1.49
CA ASN A 164 9.84 -16.20 -0.11
C ASN A 164 8.91 -16.92 0.89
N ARG A 165 9.45 -17.93 1.59
CA ARG A 165 8.69 -18.78 2.52
C ARG A 165 8.08 -17.99 3.68
N ASP A 166 8.76 -16.96 4.18
CA ASP A 166 8.29 -16.14 5.30
C ASP A 166 7.22 -15.15 4.85
N ASN A 167 7.27 -14.68 3.61
CA ASN A 167 6.16 -13.93 2.99
C ASN A 167 4.93 -14.81 2.80
N ARG A 168 5.11 -16.02 2.25
CA ARG A 168 4.01 -17.00 2.19
C ARG A 168 3.45 -17.28 3.57
N ARG A 169 4.31 -17.47 4.57
CA ARG A 169 3.88 -17.72 5.95
C ARG A 169 3.09 -16.54 6.50
N THR A 170 3.56 -15.31 6.37
CA THR A 170 2.88 -14.10 6.85
C THR A 170 1.51 -13.92 6.20
N VAL A 171 1.43 -14.10 4.87
CA VAL A 171 0.16 -14.01 4.12
C VAL A 171 -0.79 -15.15 4.48
N LEU A 172 -0.30 -16.39 4.59
CA LEU A 172 -1.12 -17.58 4.85
C LEU A 172 -1.48 -17.77 6.32
N GLN A 173 -0.70 -17.25 7.27
CA GLN A 173 -0.98 -17.36 8.71
C GLN A 173 -2.14 -16.46 9.16
N MET A 174 -2.59 -15.52 8.32
CA MET A 174 -3.77 -14.70 8.59
C MET A 174 -4.96 -15.32 7.84
N SER A 175 -5.85 -15.99 8.59
CA SER A 175 -7.04 -16.77 8.17
C SER A 175 -7.85 -16.12 7.06
N VAL A 176 -7.93 -14.79 7.11
CA VAL A 176 -8.63 -13.90 6.18
C VAL A 176 -8.31 -14.14 4.71
N TRP A 177 -7.04 -14.35 4.38
CA TRP A 177 -6.62 -14.52 2.98
C TRP A 177 -6.97 -15.91 2.47
N GLN A 178 -7.09 -16.91 3.33
CA GLN A 178 -7.42 -18.27 2.90
C GLN A 178 -8.85 -18.32 2.38
N GLU A 179 -9.82 -17.80 3.13
CA GLU A 179 -11.23 -17.73 2.71
C GLU A 179 -11.40 -16.85 1.46
N TRP A 180 -10.65 -15.75 1.36
CA TRP A 180 -10.68 -14.89 0.18
C TRP A 180 -10.04 -15.53 -1.05
N LEU A 181 -8.90 -16.20 -0.91
CA LEU A 181 -8.27 -16.94 -2.01
C LEU A 181 -9.16 -18.10 -2.47
N ILE A 182 -9.83 -18.78 -1.55
CA ILE A 182 -10.84 -19.80 -1.84
C ILE A 182 -12.03 -19.20 -2.60
N SER A 183 -12.54 -18.04 -2.16
CA SER A 183 -13.63 -17.32 -2.85
C SER A 183 -13.22 -16.88 -4.27
N LEU A 184 -12.00 -16.39 -4.45
CA LEU A 184 -11.45 -16.02 -5.76
C LEU A 184 -11.19 -17.23 -6.67
N ALA A 185 -10.87 -18.40 -6.10
CA ALA A 185 -10.79 -19.66 -6.82
C ALA A 185 -12.17 -20.13 -7.31
N TYR A 186 -13.22 -19.88 -6.53
CA TYR A 186 -14.60 -20.25 -6.88
C TYR A 186 -15.20 -19.39 -8.01
N ILE A 187 -14.60 -18.24 -8.34
CA ILE A 187 -15.00 -17.40 -9.47
C ILE A 187 -14.59 -18.00 -10.84
N HIS A 188 -13.97 -19.20 -10.88
CA HIS A 188 -13.76 -19.95 -12.12
C HIS A 188 -14.18 -21.43 -12.04
N PRO A 189 -15.46 -21.77 -12.27
CA PRO A 189 -15.73 -22.91 -13.12
C PRO A 189 -15.51 -22.42 -14.56
N LYS A 190 -14.33 -22.69 -15.13
CA LYS A 190 -14.23 -22.72 -16.59
C LYS A 190 -15.29 -23.72 -17.04
N SER A 191 -16.29 -23.22 -17.75
CA SER A 191 -17.25 -24.00 -18.53
C SER A 191 -16.47 -24.95 -19.44
N PHE A 192 -16.22 -26.16 -18.95
CA PHE A 192 -15.74 -27.28 -19.73
C PHE A 192 -16.92 -28.23 -19.96
N ILE A 193 -18.03 -27.69 -20.45
CA ILE A 193 -18.99 -28.50 -21.20
C ILE A 193 -18.40 -28.62 -22.59
N ARG A 194 -17.59 -29.66 -22.78
CA ARG A 194 -17.31 -30.17 -24.13
C ARG A 194 -18.66 -30.50 -24.75
N ARG A 195 -18.99 -29.83 -25.85
CA ARG A 195 -19.91 -30.37 -26.84
C ARG A 195 -19.38 -31.74 -27.26
N ILE A 196 -20.15 -32.77 -26.98
CA ILE A 196 -20.29 -33.96 -27.82
C ILE A 196 -21.80 -34.20 -27.92
#